data_AF-A0A927UKF5-F1
#
_entry.id   AF-A0A927UKF5-F1
#
_cell.length_a   1.000
_cell.length_b   1.000
_cell.length_c   1.000
_cell.angle_alpha   90.00
_cell.angle_beta   90.00
_cell.angle_gamma   90.00
#
_symmetry.space_group_name_H-M   'P 1'
#
loop_
_entity.id
_entity.type
_entity.pdbx_description
1 polymer ?
#
loop_
_entity_poly.entity_id
_entity_poly.type
_entity_poly.pdbx_seq_one_letter_code
_entity_poly.pdbx_strand_id
1 'polypeptide(L)'
;MAKYTEWLTEEGLIKIQGYARDGLVNSEIAKAMGISRTTLDKWKKMFPEIENAIKGQKEVVDRKVENSLFEKCQGKVVKLRKPMKVKKIKYDPKTGRKIEEKEVIEYTEQEEYIPADTNAIKFWLINRKPEEWKQRVEVAAQTDKDNTGIIQIERSGDEEVLDGEYKEIEIEESE
;
A
#
# COMPACT_ATOMS: atom_id res chain seq x y z
N MET A 1 24.36 11.76 -31.47
CA MET A 1 23.61 12.74 -30.66
C MET A 1 23.73 12.34 -29.21
N ALA A 2 23.71 13.30 -28.28
CA ALA A 2 23.80 12.97 -26.86
C ALA A 2 22.47 12.36 -26.39
N LYS A 3 22.52 11.30 -25.58
CA LYS A 3 21.34 10.52 -25.19
C LYS A 3 20.21 11.34 -24.55
N TYR A 4 20.50 12.50 -23.95
CA TYR A 4 19.47 13.37 -23.35
C TYR A 4 18.53 14.02 -24.37
N THR A 5 18.94 14.18 -25.64
CA THR A 5 18.09 14.86 -26.65
C THR A 5 16.82 14.07 -26.93
N GLU A 6 16.87 12.73 -26.84
CA GLU A 6 15.71 11.85 -26.99
C GLU A 6 14.71 12.03 -25.85
N TRP A 7 15.21 12.28 -24.63
CA TRP A 7 14.39 12.43 -23.42
C TRP A 7 13.82 13.83 -23.21
N LEU A 8 14.34 14.82 -23.94
CA LEU A 8 13.79 16.18 -24.00
C LEU A 8 12.68 16.33 -25.04
N THR A 9 12.46 15.33 -25.89
CA THR A 9 11.31 15.31 -26.80
C THR A 9 10.01 15.11 -26.01
N GLU A 10 8.88 15.53 -26.60
CA GLU A 10 7.56 15.34 -26.01
C GLU A 10 7.29 13.86 -25.68
N GLU A 11 7.66 12.94 -26.57
CA GLU A 11 7.55 11.49 -26.33
C GLU A 11 8.42 10.99 -25.17
N GLY A 12 9.65 11.51 -25.06
CA GLY A 12 10.57 11.19 -23.98
C GLY A 12 10.06 11.66 -22.62
N LEU A 13 9.51 12.88 -22.56
CA LEU A 13 8.89 13.43 -21.36
C LEU A 13 7.64 12.64 -20.94
N ILE A 14 6.80 12.23 -21.90
CA ILE A 14 5.62 11.38 -21.63
C ILE A 14 6.05 10.05 -21.01
N LYS A 15 7.12 9.41 -21.50
CA LYS A 15 7.63 8.16 -20.91
C LYS A 15 8.11 8.37 -19.47
N ILE A 16 8.84 9.46 -19.21
CA ILE A 16 9.32 9.81 -17.86
C ILE A 16 8.14 10.06 -16.91
N GLN A 17 7.10 10.76 -17.38
CA GLN A 17 5.88 10.98 -16.61
C GLN A 17 5.15 9.66 -16.32
N GLY A 18 5.11 8.74 -17.28
CA GLY A 18 4.58 7.38 -17.08
C GLY A 18 5.32 6.66 -15.96
N TYR A 19 6.65 6.61 -16.03
CA TYR A 19 7.45 5.97 -14.98
C TYR A 19 7.26 6.61 -13.60
N ALA A 20 7.16 7.94 -13.54
CA ALA A 20 6.91 8.64 -12.29
C ALA A 20 5.48 8.38 -11.74
N ARG A 21 4.48 8.18 -12.61
CA ARG A 21 3.11 7.79 -12.23
C ARG A 21 3.04 6.35 -11.71
N ASP A 22 3.88 5.48 -12.23
CA ASP A 22 3.97 4.09 -11.76
C ASP A 22 4.68 3.98 -10.39
N GLY A 23 5.18 5.10 -9.85
CA GLY A 23 5.83 5.15 -8.55
C GLY A 23 7.28 4.66 -8.55
N LEU A 24 7.90 4.52 -9.73
CA LEU A 24 9.29 4.04 -9.86
C LEU A 24 10.28 4.97 -9.15
N VAL A 25 11.27 4.37 -8.50
CA VAL A 25 12.37 5.10 -7.85
C VAL A 25 13.28 5.69 -8.93
N ASN A 26 13.92 6.83 -8.67
CA ASN A 26 14.83 7.47 -9.64
C ASN A 26 15.92 6.51 -10.18
N SER A 27 16.36 5.52 -9.39
CA SER A 27 17.28 4.46 -9.84
C SER A 27 16.69 3.57 -10.92
N GLU A 28 15.40 3.22 -10.79
CA GLU A 28 14.68 2.36 -11.73
C GLU A 28 14.30 3.14 -12.99
N ILE A 29 13.90 4.40 -12.84
CA ILE A 29 13.69 5.33 -13.97
C ILE A 29 14.99 5.44 -14.78
N ALA A 30 16.13 5.64 -14.12
CA ALA A 30 17.43 5.68 -14.79
C ALA A 30 17.73 4.37 -15.55
N LYS A 31 17.44 3.22 -14.93
CA LYS A 31 17.60 1.90 -15.56
C LYS A 31 16.69 1.73 -16.79
N ALA A 32 15.43 2.15 -16.71
CA ALA A 32 14.47 2.13 -17.82
C ALA A 32 14.92 3.03 -18.99
N MET A 33 15.54 4.17 -18.68
CA MET A 33 16.16 5.06 -19.67
C MET A 33 17.51 4.53 -20.21
N GLY A 34 18.03 3.44 -19.64
CA GLY A 34 19.35 2.87 -19.95
C GLY A 34 20.51 3.80 -19.58
N ILE A 35 20.37 4.59 -18.52
CA ILE A 35 21.40 5.49 -17.99
C ILE A 35 21.71 5.15 -16.54
N SER A 36 22.84 5.67 -16.04
CA SER A 36 23.15 5.56 -14.61
C SER A 36 22.32 6.57 -13.81
N ARG A 37 22.08 6.25 -12.52
CA ARG A 37 21.41 7.17 -11.58
C ARG A 37 22.11 8.54 -11.50
N THR A 38 23.44 8.54 -11.51
CA THR A 38 24.23 9.78 -11.46
C THR A 38 24.07 10.61 -12.72
N THR A 39 23.92 9.98 -13.88
CA THR A 39 23.59 10.68 -15.13
C THR A 39 22.19 11.29 -15.07
N LEU A 40 21.20 10.58 -14.55
CA LEU A 40 19.85 11.12 -14.37
C LEU A 40 19.84 12.33 -13.43
N ASP A 41 20.58 12.28 -12.31
CA ASP A 41 20.67 13.41 -11.38
C ASP A 41 21.38 14.62 -12.00
N LYS A 42 22.36 14.42 -12.88
CA LYS A 42 22.95 15.51 -13.68
C LYS A 42 21.94 16.10 -14.66
N TRP A 43 21.17 15.27 -15.35
CA TRP A 43 20.17 15.73 -16.32
C TRP A 43 19.04 16.51 -15.66
N LYS A 44 18.57 16.08 -14.49
CA LYS A 44 17.59 16.85 -13.70
C LYS A 44 18.08 18.26 -13.37
N LYS A 45 19.37 18.40 -13.02
CA LYS A 45 19.96 19.72 -12.73
C LYS A 45 20.14 20.58 -13.98
N MET A 46 20.41 19.96 -15.13
CA MET A 46 20.65 20.66 -16.39
C MET A 46 19.35 21.02 -17.12
N PHE A 47 18.31 20.21 -16.96
CA PHE A 47 17.06 20.29 -17.71
C PHE A 47 15.86 20.27 -16.76
N PRO A 48 15.29 21.44 -16.43
CA PRO A 48 14.13 21.55 -15.58
C PRO A 48 12.90 20.79 -16.12
N GLU A 49 12.78 20.56 -17.44
CA GLU A 49 11.64 19.82 -18.00
C GLU A 49 11.61 18.37 -17.50
N ILE A 50 12.76 17.70 -17.45
CA ILE A 50 12.89 16.33 -16.94
C ILE A 50 12.59 16.28 -15.45
N GLU A 51 13.09 17.27 -14.69
CA GLU A 51 12.83 17.34 -13.25
C GLU A 51 11.34 17.57 -12.95
N ASN A 52 10.69 18.48 -13.66
CA ASN A 52 9.28 18.80 -13.51
C ASN A 52 8.38 17.63 -13.93
N ALA A 53 8.75 16.91 -15.00
CA ALA A 53 8.06 15.70 -15.44
C ALA A 53 8.03 14.63 -14.33
N ILE A 54 9.14 14.46 -13.60
CA ILE A 54 9.23 13.50 -12.50
C ILE A 54 8.49 14.01 -11.25
N LYS A 55 8.71 15.27 -10.85
CA LYS A 55 8.13 15.83 -9.62
C LYS A 55 6.61 15.96 -9.69
N GLY A 56 6.08 16.48 -10.79
CA GLY A 56 4.65 16.74 -10.93
C GLY A 56 3.80 15.47 -10.88
N GLN A 57 4.31 14.34 -11.40
CA GLN A 57 3.58 13.08 -11.34
C GLN A 57 3.71 12.38 -9.98
N LYS A 58 4.82 12.58 -9.25
CA LYS A 58 4.99 12.04 -7.89
C LYS A 58 3.95 12.60 -6.92
N GLU A 59 3.67 13.91 -6.99
CA GLU A 59 2.63 14.53 -6.16
C GLU A 59 1.24 13.91 -6.39
N VAL A 60 0.93 13.51 -7.62
CA VAL A 60 -0.35 12.83 -7.94
C VAL A 60 -0.40 11.43 -7.35
N VAL A 61 0.71 10.69 -7.40
CA VAL A 61 0.82 9.35 -6.81
C VAL A 61 0.76 9.44 -5.29
N ASP A 62 1.52 10.35 -4.69
CA ASP A 62 1.54 10.60 -3.25
C ASP A 62 0.14 10.94 -2.74
N ARG A 63 -0.59 11.85 -3.41
CA ARG A 63 -2.00 12.16 -3.09
C ARG A 63 -2.94 10.95 -3.17
N LYS A 64 -2.75 10.05 -4.14
CA LYS A 64 -3.56 8.83 -4.23
C LYS A 64 -3.30 7.91 -3.05
N VAL A 65 -2.03 7.75 -2.68
CA VAL A 65 -1.64 6.96 -1.50
C VAL A 65 -2.18 7.60 -0.23
N GLU A 66 -2.09 8.92 -0.08
CA GLU A 66 -2.68 9.66 1.03
C GLU A 66 -4.20 9.45 1.14
N ASN A 67 -4.93 9.50 0.02
CA ASN A 67 -6.37 9.24 0.00
C ASN A 67 -6.69 7.79 0.42
N SER A 68 -5.96 6.80 -0.12
CA SER A 68 -6.14 5.40 0.28
C SER A 68 -5.79 5.15 1.75
N LEU A 69 -4.75 5.82 2.27
CA LEU A 69 -4.38 5.77 3.67
C LEU A 69 -5.45 6.41 4.55
N PHE A 70 -6.02 7.54 4.12
CA PHE A 70 -7.11 8.20 4.81
C PHE A 70 -8.38 7.34 4.88
N GLU A 71 -8.75 6.67 3.79
CA GLU A 71 -9.85 5.69 3.77
C GLU A 71 -9.61 4.54 4.76
N LYS A 72 -8.37 4.03 4.84
CA LYS A 72 -7.99 3.02 5.84
C LYS A 72 -8.09 3.53 7.27
N CYS A 73 -7.77 4.80 7.52
CA CYS A 73 -7.88 5.41 8.84
C CYS A 73 -9.33 5.67 9.27
N GLN A 74 -10.29 5.81 8.35
CA GLN A 74 -11.70 6.00 8.69
C GLN A 74 -12.47 4.69 8.88
N GLY A 75 -12.01 3.61 8.24
CA GLY A 75 -12.81 2.39 8.09
C GLY A 75 -13.88 2.56 7.01
N LYS A 76 -14.33 1.46 6.42
CA LYS A 76 -15.31 1.49 5.33
C LYS A 76 -16.28 0.32 5.40
N VAL A 77 -17.55 0.57 5.07
CA VAL A 77 -18.53 -0.48 4.84
C VAL A 77 -18.41 -0.91 3.37
N VAL A 78 -18.02 -2.17 3.14
CA VAL A 78 -17.92 -2.74 1.80
C VAL A 78 -19.08 -3.70 1.58
N LYS A 79 -19.78 -3.53 0.46
CA LYS A 79 -20.82 -4.47 0.00
C LYS A 79 -20.14 -5.65 -0.67
N LEU A 80 -20.15 -6.81 -0.03
CA LEU A 80 -19.66 -8.05 -0.61
C LEU A 80 -20.83 -8.86 -1.17
N ARG A 81 -20.67 -9.35 -2.41
CA ARG A 81 -21.58 -10.32 -3.00
C ARG A 81 -21.13 -11.71 -2.55
N LYS A 82 -21.81 -12.27 -1.55
CA LYS A 82 -21.54 -13.64 -1.09
C LYS A 82 -22.53 -14.60 -1.75
N PRO A 83 -22.08 -15.75 -2.31
CA PRO A 83 -22.97 -16.76 -2.86
C PRO A 83 -23.73 -17.43 -1.71
N MET A 84 -25.06 -17.25 -1.66
CA MET A 84 -25.92 -17.92 -0.71
C MET A 84 -26.67 -19.05 -1.41
N LYS A 85 -26.61 -20.27 -0.85
CA LYS A 85 -27.39 -21.40 -1.35
C LYS A 85 -28.83 -21.23 -0.90
N VAL A 86 -29.72 -20.91 -1.83
CA VAL A 86 -31.16 -20.79 -1.56
C VAL A 86 -31.86 -22.02 -2.10
N LYS A 87 -32.65 -22.67 -1.24
CA LYS A 87 -33.54 -23.77 -1.63
C LYS A 87 -34.85 -23.20 -2.13
N LYS A 88 -35.07 -23.22 -3.45
CA LYS A 88 -36.37 -22.83 -4.03
C LYS A 88 -37.23 -24.08 -4.14
N ILE A 89 -38.31 -24.10 -3.36
CA ILE A 89 -39.27 -25.20 -3.33
C ILE A 89 -40.48 -24.78 -4.16
N LYS A 90 -40.83 -25.56 -5.18
CA LYS A 90 -42.09 -25.40 -5.91
C LYS A 90 -43.14 -26.35 -5.34
N TYR A 91 -44.29 -25.79 -4.98
CA TYR A 91 -45.46 -26.52 -4.51
C TYR A 91 -46.52 -26.60 -5.60
N ASP A 92 -47.24 -27.72 -5.64
CA ASP A 92 -48.38 -27.90 -6.53
C ASP A 92 -49.57 -27.05 -6.07
N PRO A 93 -50.09 -26.11 -6.88
CA PRO A 93 -51.20 -25.26 -6.50
C PRO A 93 -52.51 -26.02 -6.24
N LYS A 94 -52.64 -27.29 -6.64
CA LYS A 94 -53.87 -28.09 -6.43
C LYS A 94 -53.79 -29.09 -5.28
N THR A 95 -52.60 -29.57 -4.92
CA THR A 95 -52.45 -30.66 -3.93
C THR A 95 -51.56 -30.29 -2.74
N GLY A 96 -50.90 -29.13 -2.78
CA GLY A 96 -49.99 -28.68 -1.72
C GLY A 96 -48.75 -29.56 -1.55
N ARG A 97 -48.55 -30.57 -2.41
CA ARG A 97 -47.40 -31.47 -2.36
C ARG A 97 -46.18 -30.80 -3.00
N LYS A 98 -44.99 -31.12 -2.48
CA LYS A 98 -43.70 -30.63 -2.95
C LYS A 98 -43.38 -31.31 -4.30
N ILE A 99 -43.21 -30.55 -5.39
CA ILE A 99 -42.96 -31.10 -6.74
C ILE A 99 -41.47 -31.13 -7.08
N GLU A 100 -40.73 -30.07 -6.72
CA GLU A 100 -39.33 -29.92 -7.12
C GLU A 100 -38.55 -29.14 -6.05
N GLU A 101 -37.35 -29.62 -5.73
CA GLU A 101 -36.37 -28.93 -4.89
C GLU A 101 -35.14 -28.64 -5.75
N LYS A 102 -34.89 -27.35 -6.02
CA LYS A 102 -33.68 -26.90 -6.71
C LYS A 102 -32.85 -26.05 -5.76
N GLU A 103 -31.59 -26.41 -5.63
CA GLU A 103 -30.58 -25.59 -4.97
C GLU A 103 -30.05 -24.58 -5.99
N VAL A 104 -30.29 -23.30 -5.73
CA VAL A 104 -29.83 -22.20 -6.60
C VAL A 104 -28.85 -21.35 -5.80
N ILE A 105 -27.70 -21.04 -6.39
CA ILE A 105 -26.75 -20.08 -5.81
C ILE A 105 -27.27 -18.69 -6.17
N GLU A 106 -27.72 -17.93 -5.17
CA GLU A 106 -28.15 -16.55 -5.32
C GLU A 106 -27.12 -15.62 -4.69
N TYR A 107 -26.67 -14.62 -5.45
CA TYR A 107 -25.69 -13.65 -4.98
C TYR A 107 -26.42 -12.51 -4.26
N THR A 108 -26.42 -12.54 -2.93
CA THR A 108 -27.00 -11.47 -2.11
C THR A 108 -25.92 -10.45 -1.75
N GLU A 109 -26.28 -9.17 -1.74
CA GLU A 109 -25.43 -8.10 -1.26
C GLU A 109 -25.48 -8.04 0.27
N GLN A 110 -24.36 -8.31 0.93
CA GLN A 110 -24.22 -8.16 2.37
C GLN A 110 -23.22 -7.03 2.66
N GLU A 111 -23.58 -6.15 3.60
CA GLU A 111 -22.70 -5.09 4.08
C GLU A 111 -21.75 -5.65 5.14
N GLU A 112 -20.44 -5.55 4.89
CA GLU A 112 -19.39 -5.92 5.83
C GLU A 112 -18.62 -4.65 6.24
N TYR A 113 -18.54 -4.40 7.55
CA TYR A 113 -17.80 -3.26 8.09
C TYR A 113 -16.32 -3.63 8.24
N ILE A 114 -15.46 -2.95 7.49
CA ILE A 114 -14.01 -3.04 7.64
C ILE A 114 -13.61 -1.95 8.66
N PRO A 115 -13.12 -2.32 9.86
CA PRO A 115 -12.69 -1.36 10.85
C PRO A 115 -11.48 -0.56 10.36
N ALA A 116 -11.26 0.60 10.97
CA ALA A 116 -10.08 1.40 10.69
C ALA A 116 -8.79 0.67 11.08
N ASP A 117 -7.76 0.83 10.28
CA ASP A 117 -6.43 0.24 10.53
C ASP A 117 -5.67 1.10 11.55
N THR A 118 -5.45 0.55 12.75
CA THR A 118 -4.77 1.24 13.86
C THR A 118 -3.31 1.57 13.55
N ASN A 119 -2.63 0.74 12.75
CA ASN A 119 -1.25 0.99 12.33
C ASN A 119 -1.18 2.12 11.32
N ALA A 120 -2.13 2.18 10.38
CA ALA A 120 -2.27 3.29 9.45
C ALA A 120 -2.49 4.62 10.19
N ILE A 121 -3.37 4.63 11.21
CA ILE A 121 -3.64 5.80 12.06
C ILE A 121 -2.36 6.21 12.82
N LYS A 122 -1.66 5.26 13.45
CA LYS A 122 -0.40 5.51 14.16
C LYS A 122 0.64 6.14 13.24
N PHE A 123 0.86 5.58 12.07
CA PHE A 123 1.82 6.09 11.09
C PHE A 123 1.45 7.50 10.60
N TRP A 124 0.17 7.75 10.35
CA TRP A 124 -0.35 9.06 9.97
C TRP A 124 -0.08 10.12 11.04
N LEU A 125 -0.33 9.78 12.31
CA LEU A 125 -0.14 10.70 13.43
C LEU A 125 1.34 10.97 13.73
N ILE A 126 2.21 9.97 13.59
CA ILE A 126 3.67 10.16 13.72
C ILE A 126 4.19 11.16 12.67
N ASN A 127 3.72 11.06 11.43
CA ASN A 127 4.19 11.94 10.35
C ASN A 127 3.58 13.35 10.43
N ARG A 128 2.32 13.49 10.85
CA ARG A 128 1.60 14.78 10.86
C ARG A 128 1.73 15.54 12.19
N LYS A 129 1.92 14.84 13.30
CA LYS A 129 2.06 15.39 14.65
C LYS A 129 3.22 14.72 15.38
N PRO A 130 4.47 14.86 14.89
CA PRO A 130 5.62 14.20 15.51
C PRO A 130 5.81 14.63 16.97
N GLU A 131 5.54 15.87 17.35
CA GLU A 131 5.74 16.32 18.74
C GLU A 131 4.86 15.57 19.76
N GLU A 132 3.63 15.20 19.38
CA GLU A 132 2.68 14.51 20.26
C GLU A 132 2.79 12.97 20.14
N TRP A 133 3.17 12.45 18.97
CA TRP A 133 3.08 11.01 18.65
C TRP A 133 4.43 10.34 18.35
N LYS A 134 5.54 11.08 18.27
CA LYS A 134 6.86 10.49 18.12
C LYS A 134 7.24 9.82 19.42
N GLN A 135 7.43 8.51 19.34
CA GLN A 135 7.83 7.69 20.47
C GLN A 135 9.14 8.24 21.06
N ARG A 136 9.11 8.73 22.30
CA ARG A 136 10.31 9.14 23.02
C ARG A 136 11.07 7.88 23.40
N VAL A 137 12.30 7.78 22.91
CA VAL A 137 13.26 6.79 23.41
C VAL A 137 14.04 7.48 24.52
N GLU A 138 13.79 7.09 25.77
CA GLU A 138 14.67 7.47 26.87
C GLU A 138 15.93 6.61 26.78
N VAL A 139 17.03 7.21 26.34
CA VAL A 139 18.34 6.54 26.34
C VAL A 139 18.89 6.65 27.75
N ALA A 140 18.80 5.57 28.52
CA ALA A 140 19.52 5.45 29.78
C ALA A 140 21.03 5.37 29.48
N ALA A 141 21.70 6.52 29.47
CA ALA A 141 23.14 6.58 29.29
C ALA A 141 23.86 6.12 30.57
N GLN A 142 24.06 4.81 30.74
CA GLN A 142 25.07 4.31 31.67
C GLN A 142 26.44 4.60 31.06
N THR A 143 27.15 5.55 31.67
CA THR A 143 28.51 5.91 31.24
C THR A 143 29.49 5.14 32.10
N ASP A 144 29.85 3.92 31.69
CA ASP A 144 31.02 3.24 32.26
C ASP A 144 32.28 3.91 31.69
N LYS A 145 33.09 4.48 32.59
CA LYS A 145 34.22 5.36 32.27
C LYS A 145 35.40 4.67 31.57
N ASP A 146 35.35 3.37 31.33
CA ASP A 146 36.54 2.59 30.96
C ASP A 146 36.40 1.73 29.68
N ASN A 147 35.41 1.96 28.80
CA ASN A 147 35.38 1.22 27.53
C ASN A 147 34.98 2.06 26.31
N THR A 148 35.88 2.04 25.32
CA THR A 148 35.76 2.74 24.04
C THR A 148 34.57 2.25 23.20
N GLY A 149 33.60 3.14 22.97
CA GLY A 149 32.99 3.32 21.65
C GLY A 149 31.90 2.34 21.18
N ILE A 150 31.33 1.52 22.06
CA ILE A 150 30.16 0.69 21.71
C ILE A 150 29.00 1.08 22.63
N ILE A 151 28.03 1.81 22.09
CA ILE A 151 26.75 2.07 22.77
C ILE A 151 25.88 0.82 22.54
N GLN A 152 25.73 -0.02 23.56
CA GLN A 152 24.67 -1.03 23.57
C GLN A 152 23.33 -0.33 23.77
N ILE A 153 22.52 -0.29 22.72
CA ILE A 153 21.15 0.21 22.80
C ILE A 153 20.28 -0.96 23.25
N GLU A 154 20.12 -1.12 24.57
CA GLU A 154 19.05 -1.98 25.09
C GLU A 154 17.72 -1.24 24.91
N ARG A 155 16.90 -1.76 24.00
CA ARG A 155 15.57 -1.21 23.70
C ARG A 155 14.63 -1.66 24.81
N SER A 156 14.58 -0.93 25.92
CA SER A 156 13.54 -1.10 26.94
C SER A 156 12.23 -0.51 26.42
N GLY A 157 11.37 -1.37 25.87
CA GLY A 157 10.04 -0.99 25.41
C GLY A 157 9.31 -2.18 24.85
N ASP A 158 8.54 -2.82 25.73
CA ASP A 158 7.42 -3.75 25.49
C ASP A 158 7.48 -4.52 24.17
N GLU A 159 8.07 -5.72 24.21
CA GLU A 159 7.65 -6.80 23.32
C GLU A 159 6.20 -7.17 23.68
N GLU A 160 5.23 -6.39 23.20
CA GLU A 160 3.95 -7.00 22.84
C GLU A 160 4.25 -7.93 21.67
N VAL A 161 4.50 -9.19 22.03
CA VAL A 161 4.43 -10.34 21.14
C VAL A 161 3.08 -10.26 20.46
N LEU A 162 3.05 -9.80 19.21
CA LEU A 162 1.89 -9.95 18.36
C LEU A 162 1.81 -11.43 17.99
N ASP A 163 1.11 -12.19 18.82
CA ASP A 163 0.51 -13.47 18.52
C ASP A 163 -0.59 -13.30 17.46
N GLY A 164 -0.18 -12.85 16.27
CA GLY A 164 -0.96 -12.99 15.06
C GLY A 164 -0.85 -14.43 14.60
N GLU A 165 -1.88 -15.23 14.85
CA GLU A 165 -2.09 -16.50 14.15
C GLU A 165 -2.12 -16.23 12.64
N TYR A 166 -1.00 -16.45 11.96
CA TYR A 166 -0.98 -16.63 10.52
C TYR A 166 -1.65 -17.98 10.25
N LYS A 167 -2.92 -17.96 9.84
CA LYS A 167 -3.48 -19.12 9.14
C LYS A 167 -2.74 -19.22 7.80
N GLU A 168 -1.82 -20.17 7.71
CA GLU A 168 -1.36 -20.69 6.43
C GLU A 168 -2.60 -21.13 5.65
N ILE A 169 -2.89 -20.41 4.57
CA ILE A 169 -3.84 -20.86 3.57
C ILE A 169 -3.06 -21.86 2.73
N GLU A 170 -3.22 -23.15 3.02
CA GLU A 170 -2.78 -24.22 2.12
C GLU A 170 -3.51 -24.03 0.79
N ILE A 171 -2.75 -23.60 -0.22
CA ILE A 171 -3.21 -23.63 -1.60
C ILE A 171 -3.01 -25.08 -2.05
N GLU A 172 -4.08 -25.88 -1.99
CA GLU A 172 -4.13 -27.16 -2.69
C GLU A 172 -3.96 -26.88 -4.19
N GLU A 173 -2.78 -27.16 -4.72
CA GLU A 173 -2.58 -27.37 -6.15
C GLU A 173 -3.45 -28.56 -6.55
N SER A 174 -4.51 -28.29 -7.31
CA SER A 174 -5.29 -29.33 -7.98
C SER A 174 -4.56 -29.73 -9.26
N GLU A 175 -4.32 -31.04 -9.39
CA GLU A 175 -3.72 -31.73 -10.55
C GLU A 175 -4.41 -31.44 -11.89
#